data_AF-A0A164H631-F1
#
_entry.id   AF-A0A164H631-F1
#
_cell.length_a   1.000
_cell.length_b   1.000
_cell.length_c   1.000
_cell.angle_alpha   90.00
_cell.angle_beta   90.00
_cell.angle_gamma   90.00
#
_symmetry.space_group_name_H-M   'P 1'
#
loop_
_entity.id
_entity.type
_entity.pdbx_description
1 polymer ?
#
loop_
_entity_poly.entity_id
_entity_poly.type
_entity_poly.pdbx_seq_one_letter_code
_entity_poly.pdbx_strand_id
1 'polypeptide(L)'
;FIRYEHFKMENLESARFLLRKGDWMVKLDLKDAYLTVPVCPSHQKFLRFQWKGRLFQFTCLAFGLAPAPRIFTKILKVVVGFLRKKGLRLIIYLDDILILNVSEERTLRDVK
;
A
#
# COMPACT_ATOMS: atom_id res chain seq x y z
N PHE A 1 -1.24 4.16 -24.77
CA PHE A 1 -1.80 2.96 -24.10
C PHE A 1 -0.91 2.59 -22.92
N ILE A 2 -1.47 2.31 -21.74
CA ILE A 2 -0.68 1.85 -20.58
C ILE A 2 -0.57 0.33 -20.69
N ARG A 3 0.65 -0.19 -20.83
CA ARG A 3 0.89 -1.63 -20.93
C ARG A 3 0.54 -2.29 -19.59
N TYR A 4 -0.32 -3.30 -19.62
CA TYR A 4 -0.56 -4.13 -18.45
C TYR A 4 0.72 -4.88 -18.09
N GLU A 5 1.10 -4.81 -16.82
CA GLU A 5 2.22 -5.53 -16.28
C GLU A 5 1.75 -6.38 -15.11
N HIS A 6 1.88 -7.70 -15.26
CA HIS A 6 1.54 -8.64 -14.20
C HIS A 6 2.41 -8.39 -12.95
N PHE A 7 1.77 -8.41 -11.78
CA PHE A 7 2.44 -8.30 -10.50
C PHE A 7 1.70 -9.16 -9.46
N LYS A 8 2.42 -9.58 -8.42
CA LYS A 8 1.85 -10.36 -7.31
C LYS A 8 1.70 -9.48 -6.08
N MET A 9 0.51 -9.49 -5.49
CA MET A 9 0.22 -8.93 -4.17
C MET A 9 0.33 -10.02 -3.11
N GLU A 10 0.50 -9.63 -1.85
CA GLU A 10 0.22 -10.58 -0.77
C GLU A 10 -1.29 -10.80 -0.71
N ASN A 11 -1.69 -11.94 -0.18
CA ASN A 11 -3.08 -12.39 -0.17
C ASN A 11 -3.36 -13.12 1.15
N LEU A 12 -4.61 -13.57 1.33
CA LEU A 12 -5.01 -14.33 2.52
C LEU A 12 -4.18 -15.60 2.73
N GLU A 13 -3.71 -16.22 1.64
CA GLU A 13 -2.82 -17.38 1.74
C GLU A 13 -1.47 -17.00 2.37
N SER A 14 -0.92 -15.85 2.01
CA SER A 14 0.30 -15.29 2.63
C SER A 14 0.09 -15.04 4.12
N ALA A 15 -1.10 -14.58 4.51
CA ALA A 15 -1.46 -14.35 5.90
C ALA A 15 -1.48 -15.64 6.72
N ARG A 16 -1.98 -16.73 6.15
CA ARG A 16 -2.06 -18.05 6.80
C ARG A 16 -0.70 -18.55 7.31
N PHE A 17 0.38 -18.25 6.60
CA PHE A 17 1.74 -18.66 7.00
C PHE A 17 2.35 -17.80 8.12
N LEU A 18 1.82 -16.60 8.35
CA LEU A 18 2.33 -15.66 9.36
C LEU A 18 1.52 -15.69 10.66
N LEU A 19 0.23 -16.01 10.55
CA LEU A 19 -0.71 -16.11 11.67
C LEU A 19 -0.38 -17.29 12.58
N ARG A 20 -0.43 -17.05 13.89
CA ARG A 20 -0.32 -18.06 14.94
C ARG A 20 -1.54 -17.95 15.86
N LYS A 21 -1.96 -19.08 16.43
CA LYS A 21 -3.05 -19.10 17.40
C LYS A 21 -2.68 -18.23 18.62
N GLY A 22 -3.58 -17.31 18.98
CA GLY A 22 -3.35 -16.36 20.08
C GLY A 22 -2.64 -15.06 19.69
N ASP A 23 -2.40 -14.84 18.39
CA ASP A 23 -1.87 -13.56 17.92
C ASP A 23 -2.85 -12.41 18.16
N TRP A 24 -2.32 -11.33 18.68
CA TRP A 24 -2.88 -10.00 18.63
C TRP A 24 -2.60 -9.37 17.27
N MET A 25 -3.57 -8.62 16.76
CA MET A 25 -3.55 -8.08 15.41
C MET A 25 -3.92 -6.60 15.42
N VAL A 26 -3.17 -5.79 14.67
CA VAL A 26 -3.51 -4.39 14.42
C VAL A 26 -3.55 -4.16 12.93
N LYS A 27 -4.66 -3.59 12.46
CA LYS A 27 -4.81 -3.10 11.09
C LYS A 27 -4.44 -1.62 11.07
N LEU A 28 -3.48 -1.26 10.23
CA LEU A 28 -3.20 0.11 9.84
C LEU A 28 -3.75 0.34 8.43
N ASP A 29 -4.48 1.44 8.27
CA ASP A 29 -5.02 1.89 7.00
C ASP A 29 -4.23 3.14 6.57
N LEU A 30 -3.56 3.05 5.42
CA LEU A 30 -2.83 4.19 4.87
C LEU A 30 -3.81 5.12 4.15
N LYS A 31 -4.32 6.11 4.88
CA LYS A 31 -5.20 7.12 4.30
C LYS A 31 -4.55 7.83 3.12
N ASP A 32 -5.28 7.95 2.01
CA ASP A 32 -4.85 8.64 0.80
C ASP A 32 -3.50 8.13 0.24
N ALA A 33 -3.17 6.86 0.48
CA ALA A 33 -1.86 6.28 0.20
C ALA A 33 -1.38 6.51 -1.23
N TYR A 34 -2.24 6.32 -2.22
CA TYR A 34 -1.91 6.56 -3.63
C TYR A 34 -1.54 8.02 -3.90
N LEU A 35 -2.20 8.97 -3.24
CA LEU A 35 -1.94 10.40 -3.41
C LEU A 35 -0.55 10.81 -2.88
N THR A 36 0.12 9.96 -2.11
CA THR A 36 1.49 10.19 -1.64
C THR A 36 2.56 9.95 -2.72
N VAL A 37 2.22 9.21 -3.79
CA VAL A 37 3.17 8.87 -4.85
C VAL A 37 3.09 9.90 -5.97
N PRO A 38 4.15 10.70 -6.21
CA PRO A 38 4.15 11.71 -7.25
C PRO A 38 4.14 11.09 -8.65
N VAL A 39 3.43 11.72 -9.58
CA VAL A 39 3.43 11.38 -11.00
C VAL A 39 4.37 12.31 -11.73
N CYS A 40 5.21 11.75 -12.60
CA CYS A 40 6.15 12.51 -13.43
C CYS A 40 5.42 13.66 -14.15
N PRO A 41 5.93 14.91 -14.10
CA PRO A 41 5.26 16.08 -14.69
C PRO A 41 4.83 15.89 -16.16
N SER A 42 5.63 15.17 -16.96
CA SER A 42 5.32 14.87 -18.37
C SER A 42 4.09 13.99 -18.56
N HIS A 43 3.71 13.20 -17.55
CA HIS A 43 2.55 12.29 -17.56
C HIS A 43 1.30 12.87 -16.89
N GLN A 44 1.42 13.92 -16.06
CA GLN A 44 0.28 14.49 -15.33
C GLN A 44 -0.81 15.01 -16.27
N LYS A 45 -0.48 15.39 -17.51
CA LYS A 45 -1.45 15.80 -18.54
C LYS A 45 -2.51 14.74 -18.85
N PHE A 46 -2.21 13.46 -18.63
CA PHE A 46 -3.14 12.35 -18.83
C PHE A 46 -4.08 12.13 -17.63
N LEU A 47 -3.86 12.85 -16.53
CA LEU A 47 -4.65 12.80 -15.30
C LEU A 47 -5.50 14.06 -15.09
N ARG A 48 -5.83 14.74 -16.18
CA ARG A 48 -6.65 15.95 -16.15
C ARG A 48 -8.12 15.61 -16.14
N PHE A 49 -8.89 16.42 -15.43
CA PHE A 49 -10.35 16.33 -15.41
C PHE A 49 -10.94 17.74 -15.34
N GLN A 50 -12.16 17.90 -15.84
CA GLN A 50 -12.86 19.18 -15.82
C GLN A 50 -13.94 19.17 -14.74
N TRP A 51 -14.01 20.25 -13.96
CA TRP A 51 -15.04 20.44 -12.95
C TRP A 51 -15.47 21.91 -12.92
N LYS A 52 -16.79 22.16 -13.07
CA LYS A 52 -17.38 23.52 -13.09
C LYS A 52 -16.65 24.48 -14.05
N GLY A 53 -16.37 24.01 -15.26
CA GLY A 53 -15.68 24.79 -16.30
C GLY A 53 -14.18 25.00 -16.07
N ARG A 54 -13.61 24.52 -14.95
CA ARG A 54 -12.17 24.59 -14.65
C ARG A 54 -11.48 23.25 -14.92
N LEU A 55 -10.29 23.31 -15.50
CA LEU A 55 -9.45 22.14 -15.73
C LEU A 55 -8.52 21.92 -14.53
N PHE A 56 -8.59 20.74 -13.95
CA PHE A 56 -7.74 20.29 -12.86
C PHE A 56 -6.81 19.18 -13.33
N GLN A 57 -5.73 18.96 -12.59
CA GLN A 57 -4.72 17.96 -12.89
C GLN A 57 -4.23 17.32 -11.60
N PHE A 58 -4.24 15.98 -11.53
CA PHE A 58 -3.54 15.27 -10.46
C PHE A 58 -2.03 15.34 -10.67
N THR A 59 -1.30 15.70 -9.61
CA THR A 59 0.17 15.68 -9.56
C THR A 59 0.72 14.38 -8.97
N CYS A 60 -0.17 13.56 -8.41
CA CYS A 60 0.11 12.28 -7.79
C CYS A 60 -0.76 11.18 -8.40
N LEU A 61 -0.52 9.95 -7.95
CA LEU A 61 -1.16 8.75 -8.46
C LEU A 61 -2.62 8.73 -8.00
N ALA A 62 -3.53 9.06 -8.92
CA ALA A 62 -4.96 9.12 -8.64
C ALA A 62 -5.57 7.72 -8.46
N PHE A 63 -6.63 7.63 -7.65
CA PHE A 63 -7.44 6.43 -7.54
C PHE A 63 -8.08 6.08 -8.89
N GLY A 64 -8.24 4.77 -9.16
CA GLY A 64 -8.79 4.26 -10.42
C GLY A 64 -7.77 4.10 -11.56
N LEU A 65 -6.52 4.51 -11.37
CA LEU A 65 -5.46 4.23 -12.35
C LEU A 65 -5.11 2.74 -12.35
N ALA A 66 -5.24 2.08 -13.50
CA ALA A 66 -4.88 0.67 -13.66
C ALA A 66 -3.47 0.30 -13.14
N PRO A 67 -2.40 1.12 -13.32
CA PRO A 67 -1.09 0.79 -12.77
C PRO A 67 -0.92 1.11 -11.28
N ALA A 68 -1.87 1.82 -10.65
CA ALA A 68 -1.72 2.32 -9.27
C ALA A 68 -1.44 1.22 -8.24
N PRO A 69 -2.25 0.14 -8.17
CA PRO A 69 -2.00 -0.97 -7.25
C PRO A 69 -0.61 -1.59 -7.41
N ARG A 70 -0.14 -1.75 -8.65
CA ARG A 70 1.18 -2.32 -8.94
C ARG A 70 2.31 -1.43 -8.45
N ILE A 71 2.25 -0.15 -8.80
CA ILE A 71 3.30 0.82 -8.43
C ILE A 71 3.38 0.91 -6.92
N PHE A 72 2.24 1.08 -6.25
CA PHE A 72 2.17 1.20 -4.81
C PHE A 72 2.66 -0.06 -4.09
N THR A 73 2.21 -1.25 -4.54
CA THR A 73 2.69 -2.53 -4.00
C THR A 73 4.20 -2.69 -4.12
N LYS A 74 4.80 -2.29 -5.26
CA LYS A 74 6.26 -2.37 -5.45
C LYS A 74 7.02 -1.47 -4.48
N ILE A 75 6.51 -0.26 -4.22
CA ILE A 75 7.10 0.68 -3.26
C ILE A 75 7.01 0.10 -1.84
N LEU A 76 5.80 -0.31 -1.43
CA LEU A 76 5.58 -0.86 -0.09
C LEU A 76 6.41 -2.11 0.19
N LYS A 77 6.63 -2.99 -0.80
CA LYS A 77 7.46 -4.20 -0.63
C LYS A 77 8.87 -3.91 -0.11
N VAL A 78 9.46 -2.77 -0.48
CA VAL A 78 10.79 -2.36 0.03
C VAL A 78 10.71 -2.05 1.52
N VAL A 79 9.71 -1.26 1.92
CA VAL A 79 9.46 -0.89 3.32
C VAL A 79 9.15 -2.13 4.17
N VAL A 80 8.25 -2.99 3.69
CA VAL A 80 7.90 -4.25 4.35
C VAL A 80 9.11 -5.16 4.50
N GLY A 81 9.94 -5.29 3.46
CA GLY A 81 11.16 -6.08 3.52
C GLY A 81 12.12 -5.58 4.61
N PHE A 82 12.24 -4.26 4.78
CA PHE A 82 13.02 -3.66 5.86
C PHE A 82 12.43 -3.93 7.24
N LEU A 83 11.12 -3.75 7.42
CA LEU A 83 10.44 -4.00 8.70
C LEU A 83 10.48 -5.48 9.10
N ARG A 84 10.31 -6.40 8.15
CA ARG A 84 10.46 -7.85 8.38
C ARG A 84 11.87 -8.21 8.85
N LYS A 85 12.91 -7.58 8.29
CA LYS A 85 14.30 -7.77 8.75
C LYS A 85 14.53 -7.29 10.18
N LYS A 86 13.72 -6.35 10.67
CA LYS A 86 13.71 -5.91 12.08
C LYS A 86 12.90 -6.83 13.01
N GLY A 87 12.32 -7.90 12.48
CA GLY A 87 11.56 -8.89 13.26
C GLY A 87 10.05 -8.66 13.31
N LEU A 88 9.53 -7.62 12.64
CA LEU A 88 8.09 -7.40 12.59
C LEU A 88 7.43 -8.45 11.69
N ARG A 89 6.37 -9.08 12.19
CA ARG A 89 5.47 -9.90 11.37
C ARG A 89 4.33 -9.02 10.89
N LEU A 90 4.28 -8.78 9.59
CA LEU A 90 3.23 -7.98 8.98
C LEU A 90 2.93 -8.46 7.56
N ILE A 91 1.71 -8.18 7.12
CA ILE A 91 1.17 -8.48 5.78
C ILE A 91 0.69 -7.17 5.18
N ILE A 92 0.87 -6.98 3.88
CA ILE A 92 0.35 -5.82 3.16
C ILE A 92 -0.63 -6.19 2.07
N TYR A 93 -1.73 -5.45 1.98
CA TYR A 93 -2.70 -5.56 0.90
C TYR A 93 -3.13 -4.17 0.45
N LEU A 94 -2.55 -3.71 -0.66
CA LEU A 94 -2.73 -2.33 -1.14
C LEU A 94 -2.38 -1.32 -0.03
N ASP A 95 -3.37 -0.58 0.47
CA ASP A 95 -3.22 0.46 1.49
C ASP A 95 -3.39 -0.09 2.91
N ASP A 96 -3.78 -1.36 3.05
CA ASP A 96 -3.93 -2.04 4.32
C ASP A 96 -2.63 -2.71 4.77
N ILE A 97 -2.23 -2.48 6.02
CA ILE A 97 -1.12 -3.17 6.68
C ILE A 97 -1.67 -3.90 7.90
N LEU A 98 -1.44 -5.20 7.98
CA LEU A 98 -1.79 -6.01 9.14
C LEU A 98 -0.52 -6.40 9.90
N ILE A 99 -0.40 -5.96 11.14
CA ILE A 99 0.72 -6.29 12.05
C ILE A 99 0.26 -7.37 13.03
N LEU A 100 1.13 -8.35 13.31
CA LEU A 100 0.82 -9.53 14.11
C LEU A 100 1.86 -9.74 15.21
N ASN A 101 1.45 -9.85 16.47
CA ASN A 101 2.34 -10.26 17.57
C ASN A 101 1.63 -11.19 18.56
N VAL A 102 2.39 -12.04 19.27
CA VAL A 102 1.83 -12.96 20.28
C VAL A 102 1.45 -12.23 21.57
N SER A 103 1.92 -11.00 21.76
CA SER A 103 1.68 -10.17 22.94
C SER A 103 1.05 -8.85 22.51
N GLU A 104 -0.01 -8.46 23.21
CA GLU A 104 -0.72 -7.18 22.99
C GLU A 104 0.25 -5.99 23.11
N GLU A 105 1.02 -5.95 24.20
CA GLU A 105 2.01 -4.91 24.48
C GLU A 105 3.09 -4.79 23.39
N ARG A 106 3.48 -5.91 22.78
CA ARG A 106 4.43 -5.91 21.67
C ARG A 106 3.76 -5.44 20.38
N THR A 107 2.52 -5.86 20.12
CA THR A 107 1.75 -5.40 18.97
C THR A 107 1.57 -3.87 18.99
N LEU A 108 1.25 -3.31 20.16
CA LEU A 108 1.12 -1.86 20.34
C LEU A 108 2.46 -1.12 20.20
N ARG A 109 3.58 -1.77 20.53
CA ARG A 109 4.92 -1.22 20.28
C ARG A 109 5.28 -1.26 18.80
N ASP A 110 4.95 -2.33 18.08
CA ASP A 110 5.26 -2.51 16.66
C ASP A 110 4.49 -1.54 15.75
N VAL A 111 3.43 -0.91 16.26
CA VAL A 111 2.63 0.12 15.58
C VAL A 111 3.25 1.53 15.69
N LYS A 112 4.08 1.78 16.70
CA LYS A 112 4.67 3.10 16.97
C LYS A 112 5.99 3.30 16.22
#